data_AF-A0A7K5F5E8-F1
#
_entry.id   AF-A0A7K5F5E8-F1
#
_cell.length_a   1.000
_cell.length_b   1.000
_cell.length_c   1.000
_cell.angle_alpha   90.00
_cell.angle_beta   90.00
_cell.angle_gamma   90.00
#
_symmetry.space_group_name_H-M   'P 1'
#
loop_
_entity.id
_entity.type
_entity.pdbx_description
1 polymer ?
#
loop_
_entity_poly.entity_id
_entity_poly.type
_entity_poly.pdbx_seq_one_letter_code
_entity_poly.pdbx_strand_id
1 'polypeptide(L)'
;LFITTGEENLLAILKRRWWKYMILGIIDIEANYLVVKAYQYTTLTSVQLLDCFVIPVVILLSWFFLLVRYKAVHFIGIVVCILGMGCMAGADVLVGRQQGAGENKLIGDLLVLGGATLYGISNVCEEYIVRNLSRVEFLGMIGLFGSFFSGIQLAIMEHKELLKVPWDWQIGLLYVGFSACMFGLYSFMPVVIKKTSATAVNLSLLTADLYSLFCGLFLFHYKFSGLYLLSFFTILVGLVLYSSTSTYVAQDPRVYKQFRNPSGPVVDLPATGQLEPSVTYTSLGQETEEEPHVRVA
;
A
#
# COMPACT_ATOMS: atom_id res chain seq x y z
N LEU A 1 26.51 -10.21 -1.19
CA LEU A 1 25.13 -9.99 -0.73
C LEU A 1 24.09 -10.89 -1.46
N PHE A 2 24.48 -12.04 -2.05
CA PHE A 2 23.54 -12.84 -2.88
C PHE A 2 23.55 -14.35 -2.65
N ILE A 3 24.22 -14.87 -1.62
CA ILE A 3 24.16 -16.30 -1.32
C ILE A 3 24.17 -16.46 0.19
N THR A 4 22.99 -16.42 0.80
CA THR A 4 22.78 -17.01 2.13
C THR A 4 22.18 -18.38 1.92
N THR A 5 23.03 -19.38 2.13
CA THR A 5 22.78 -20.80 2.15
C THR A 5 21.65 -21.13 3.14
N GLY A 6 20.42 -21.34 2.66
CA GLY A 6 19.34 -21.79 3.55
C GLY A 6 17.90 -21.61 3.05
N GLU A 7 17.63 -20.73 2.09
CA GLU A 7 16.26 -20.57 1.54
C GLU A 7 16.13 -21.37 0.23
N GLU A 8 14.97 -21.98 -0.01
CA GLU A 8 14.65 -22.62 -1.30
C GLU A 8 15.10 -21.70 -2.45
N ASN A 9 15.92 -22.21 -3.39
CA ASN A 9 16.50 -21.39 -4.46
C ASN A 9 15.43 -20.50 -5.12
N LEU A 10 15.66 -19.19 -5.23
CA LEU A 10 14.78 -18.25 -5.96
C LEU A 10 14.35 -18.80 -7.33
N LEU A 11 15.24 -19.53 -8.00
CA LEU A 11 14.98 -20.22 -9.27
C LEU A 11 13.93 -21.35 -9.15
N ALA A 12 13.94 -22.12 -8.06
CA ALA A 12 12.94 -23.16 -7.81
C ALA A 12 11.57 -22.55 -7.49
N ILE A 13 11.55 -21.44 -6.77
CA ILE A 13 10.33 -20.69 -6.47
C ILE A 13 9.78 -20.03 -7.74
N LEU A 14 10.64 -19.41 -8.55
CA LEU A 14 10.31 -18.90 -9.88
C LEU A 14 9.64 -20.00 -10.72
N LYS A 15 10.23 -21.20 -10.79
CA LYS A 15 9.64 -22.32 -11.54
C LYS A 15 8.24 -22.73 -11.05
N ARG A 16 7.92 -22.59 -9.77
CA ARG A 16 6.65 -23.07 -9.18
C ARG A 16 5.57 -22.00 -9.06
N ARG A 17 5.93 -20.73 -8.84
CA ARG A 17 5.00 -19.65 -8.46
C ARG A 17 5.15 -18.37 -9.30
N TRP A 18 5.97 -18.35 -10.36
CA TRP A 18 6.22 -17.16 -11.19
C TRP A 18 4.97 -16.43 -11.63
N TRP A 19 3.94 -17.15 -12.09
CA TRP A 19 2.71 -16.55 -12.62
C TRP A 19 1.96 -15.68 -11.59
N LYS A 20 2.05 -16.01 -10.29
CA LYS A 20 1.44 -15.19 -9.22
C LYS A 20 2.17 -13.87 -9.03
N TYR A 21 3.51 -13.92 -9.00
CA TYR A 21 4.36 -12.73 -8.92
C TYR A 21 4.28 -11.87 -10.17
N MET A 22 4.10 -12.50 -11.33
CA MET A 22 3.88 -11.80 -12.59
C MET A 22 2.59 -10.97 -12.56
N ILE A 23 1.45 -11.58 -12.16
CA ILE A 23 0.18 -10.87 -12.04
C ILE A 23 0.29 -9.72 -11.02
N LEU A 24 0.92 -10.00 -9.87
CA LEU A 24 1.13 -8.97 -8.83
C LEU A 24 2.00 -7.82 -9.33
N GLY A 25 3.08 -8.11 -10.07
CA GLY A 25 3.92 -7.08 -10.69
C GLY A 25 3.17 -6.22 -11.69
N ILE A 26 2.29 -6.82 -12.52
CA ILE A 26 1.44 -6.06 -13.46
C ILE A 26 0.47 -5.15 -12.70
N ILE A 27 -0.21 -5.68 -11.67
CA ILE A 27 -1.12 -4.89 -10.82
C ILE A 27 -0.40 -3.68 -10.21
N ASP A 28 0.80 -3.90 -9.68
CA ASP A 28 1.62 -2.86 -9.06
C ASP A 28 2.05 -1.78 -10.07
N ILE A 29 2.56 -2.19 -11.24
CA ILE A 29 2.95 -1.25 -12.30
C ILE A 29 1.75 -0.41 -12.77
N GLU A 30 0.60 -1.05 -13.01
CA GLU A 30 -0.61 -0.34 -13.45
C GLU A 30 -1.11 0.61 -12.35
N ALA A 31 -1.02 0.24 -11.07
CA ALA A 31 -1.35 1.14 -9.97
C ALA A 31 -0.53 2.44 -10.03
N ASN A 32 0.80 2.30 -10.17
CA ASN A 32 1.72 3.43 -10.29
C ASN A 32 1.46 4.23 -11.57
N TYR A 33 1.24 3.56 -12.71
CA TYR A 33 0.99 4.23 -13.99
C TYR A 33 -0.30 5.05 -13.95
N LEU A 34 -1.41 4.49 -13.44
CA LEU A 34 -2.69 5.19 -13.37
C LEU A 34 -2.62 6.43 -12.48
N VAL A 35 -1.97 6.35 -11.32
CA VAL A 35 -1.83 7.52 -10.42
C VAL A 35 -0.90 8.58 -11.03
N VAL A 36 0.24 8.16 -11.60
CA VAL A 36 1.16 9.11 -12.26
C VAL A 36 0.47 9.80 -13.44
N LYS A 37 -0.29 9.05 -14.24
CA LYS A 37 -1.07 9.59 -15.35
C LYS A 37 -2.18 10.51 -14.87
N ALA A 38 -2.82 10.22 -13.74
CA ALA A 38 -3.87 11.07 -13.18
C ALA A 38 -3.38 12.48 -12.85
N TYR A 39 -2.11 12.68 -12.46
CA TYR A 39 -1.54 14.01 -12.24
C TYR A 39 -1.57 14.92 -13.48
N GLN A 40 -1.70 14.38 -14.69
CA GLN A 40 -1.85 15.18 -15.92
C GLN A 40 -3.29 15.71 -16.11
N TYR A 41 -4.26 15.08 -15.44
CA TYR A 41 -5.68 15.33 -15.64
C TYR A 41 -6.38 15.98 -14.44
N THR A 42 -5.89 15.71 -13.22
CA THR A 42 -6.46 16.26 -11.97
C THR A 42 -5.40 16.95 -11.11
N THR A 43 -5.84 17.63 -10.06
CA THR A 43 -4.96 18.40 -9.17
C THR A 43 -4.29 17.50 -8.14
N LEU A 44 -3.09 17.88 -7.68
CA LEU A 44 -2.37 17.17 -6.59
C LEU A 44 -3.29 16.90 -5.38
N THR A 45 -4.12 17.87 -5.01
CA THR A 45 -5.10 17.73 -3.94
C THR A 45 -6.14 16.66 -4.21
N SER A 46 -6.68 16.60 -5.44
CA SER A 46 -7.68 15.60 -5.80
C SER A 46 -7.09 14.20 -5.72
N VAL A 47 -5.85 14.04 -6.20
CA VAL A 47 -5.12 12.76 -6.11
C VAL A 47 -4.95 12.32 -4.66
N GLN A 48 -4.45 13.19 -3.78
CA GLN A 48 -4.25 12.85 -2.35
C GLN A 48 -5.54 12.45 -1.65
N LEU A 49 -6.63 13.18 -1.91
CA LEU A 49 -7.93 12.90 -1.29
C LEU A 49 -8.55 11.60 -1.80
N LEU A 50 -8.39 11.29 -3.09
CA LEU A 50 -8.88 10.05 -3.67
C LEU A 50 -7.98 8.86 -3.36
N ASP A 51 -6.68 9.05 -3.18
CA ASP A 51 -5.76 7.98 -2.79
C ASP A 51 -6.09 7.41 -1.40
N CYS A 52 -6.75 8.20 -0.55
CA CYS A 52 -7.35 7.72 0.69
C CYS A 52 -8.34 6.53 0.47
N PHE A 53 -8.85 6.34 -0.76
CA PHE A 53 -9.68 5.20 -1.13
C PHE A 53 -8.97 3.86 -1.01
N VAL A 54 -7.64 3.85 -1.09
CA VAL A 54 -6.83 2.64 -0.83
C VAL A 54 -7.23 2.02 0.50
N ILE A 55 -7.55 2.83 1.53
CA ILE A 55 -7.87 2.35 2.87
C ILE A 55 -9.14 1.47 2.86
N PRO A 56 -10.34 1.93 2.45
CA PRO A 56 -11.50 1.07 2.27
C PRO A 56 -11.21 -0.21 1.47
N VAL A 57 -10.45 -0.11 0.38
CA VAL A 57 -10.10 -1.27 -0.45
C VAL A 57 -9.25 -2.28 0.31
N VAL A 58 -8.15 -1.83 0.95
CA VAL A 58 -7.27 -2.68 1.76
C VAL A 58 -8.05 -3.35 2.89
N ILE A 59 -8.99 -2.63 3.51
CA ILE A 59 -9.84 -3.16 4.59
C ILE A 59 -10.75 -4.26 4.06
N LEU A 60 -11.48 -4.01 2.98
CA LEU A 60 -12.39 -4.99 2.38
C LEU A 60 -11.64 -6.22 1.87
N LEU A 61 -10.45 -6.02 1.28
CA LEU A 61 -9.61 -7.12 0.83
C LEU A 61 -8.98 -7.87 2.00
N SER A 62 -8.56 -7.19 3.06
CA SER A 62 -8.08 -7.83 4.29
C SER A 62 -9.20 -8.61 4.98
N TRP A 63 -10.44 -8.13 4.92
CA TRP A 63 -11.60 -8.91 5.37
C TRP A 63 -11.75 -10.20 4.57
N PHE A 64 -11.72 -10.10 3.25
CA PHE A 64 -11.99 -11.22 2.36
C PHE A 64 -10.85 -12.25 2.34
N PHE A 65 -9.60 -11.79 2.27
CA PHE A 65 -8.41 -12.65 2.13
C PHE A 65 -7.76 -13.03 3.47
N LEU A 66 -7.74 -12.12 4.46
CA LEU A 66 -7.11 -12.34 5.77
C LEU A 66 -8.15 -12.66 6.87
N LEU A 67 -9.46 -12.67 6.55
CA LEU A 67 -10.56 -13.03 7.47
C LEU A 67 -10.60 -12.22 8.77
N VAL A 68 -10.23 -10.94 8.69
CA VAL A 68 -10.23 -10.00 9.83
C VAL A 68 -11.67 -9.71 10.29
N ARG A 69 -11.96 -9.72 11.60
CA ARG A 69 -13.33 -9.41 12.07
C ARG A 69 -13.52 -7.91 12.30
N TYR A 70 -14.47 -7.32 11.57
CA TYR A 70 -14.82 -5.91 11.68
C TYR A 70 -16.08 -5.69 12.51
N LYS A 71 -16.03 -4.67 13.38
CA LYS A 71 -17.17 -4.08 14.09
C LYS A 71 -17.91 -3.05 13.22
N ALA A 72 -19.16 -2.75 13.59
CA ALA A 72 -20.03 -1.79 12.88
C ALA A 72 -19.41 -0.40 12.69
N VAL A 73 -18.56 0.05 13.63
CA VAL A 73 -17.85 1.34 13.56
C VAL A 73 -17.00 1.46 12.29
N HIS A 74 -16.37 0.37 11.84
CA HIS A 74 -15.57 0.37 10.62
C HIS A 74 -16.43 0.60 9.38
N PHE A 75 -17.63 0.01 9.33
CA PHE A 75 -18.55 0.19 8.22
C PHE A 75 -19.04 1.64 8.15
N ILE A 76 -19.33 2.26 9.31
CA ILE A 76 -19.69 3.68 9.38
C ILE A 76 -18.53 4.55 8.86
N GLY A 77 -17.29 4.28 9.29
CA GLY A 77 -16.11 4.99 8.81
C GLY A 77 -15.95 4.90 7.28
N ILE A 78 -16.10 3.69 6.71
CA ILE A 78 -16.05 3.48 5.24
C ILE A 78 -17.13 4.28 4.52
N VAL A 79 -18.38 4.27 5.01
CA VAL A 79 -19.47 5.04 4.40
C VAL A 79 -19.17 6.53 4.43
N VAL A 80 -18.67 7.06 5.54
CA VAL A 80 -18.28 8.48 5.66
C VAL A 80 -17.15 8.83 4.68
N CYS A 81 -16.13 7.96 4.52
CA CYS A 81 -15.07 8.17 3.53
C CYS A 81 -15.62 8.20 2.09
N ILE A 82 -16.52 7.27 1.74
CA ILE A 82 -17.14 7.21 0.42
C ILE A 82 -17.96 8.47 0.13
N LEU A 83 -18.71 8.96 1.13
CA LEU A 83 -19.43 10.23 1.01
C LEU A 83 -18.48 11.41 0.80
N GLY A 84 -17.37 11.47 1.55
CA GLY A 84 -16.36 12.52 1.40
C GLY A 84 -15.74 12.57 0.00
N MET A 85 -15.39 11.41 -0.57
CA MET A 85 -14.89 11.33 -1.95
C MET A 85 -15.96 11.68 -2.99
N GLY A 86 -17.22 11.26 -2.76
CA GLY A 86 -18.34 11.63 -3.63
C GLY A 86 -18.60 13.14 -3.67
N CYS A 87 -18.51 13.81 -2.52
CA CYS A 87 -18.57 15.27 -2.43
C CYS A 87 -17.42 15.93 -3.21
N MET A 88 -16.22 15.35 -3.13
CA MET A 88 -15.05 15.87 -3.83
C MET A 88 -15.21 15.76 -5.36
N ALA A 89 -15.54 14.58 -5.88
CA ALA A 89 -15.81 14.38 -7.30
C ALA A 89 -16.98 15.26 -7.80
N GLY A 90 -18.00 15.46 -6.96
CA GLY A 90 -19.08 16.41 -7.23
C GLY A 90 -18.61 17.85 -7.33
N ALA A 91 -17.68 18.27 -6.46
CA ALA A 91 -17.04 19.58 -6.51
C ALA A 91 -16.19 19.74 -7.78
N ASP A 92 -15.47 18.70 -8.19
CA ASP A 92 -14.69 18.69 -9.45
C ASP A 92 -15.57 18.91 -10.67
N VAL A 93 -16.74 18.26 -10.73
CA VAL A 93 -17.73 18.47 -11.80
C VAL A 93 -18.31 19.88 -11.74
N LEU A 94 -18.62 20.41 -10.56
CA LEU A 94 -19.23 21.73 -10.40
C LEU A 94 -18.26 22.86 -10.78
N VAL A 95 -17.03 22.82 -10.26
CA VAL A 95 -15.98 23.79 -10.57
C VAL A 95 -15.52 23.65 -12.02
N GLY A 96 -15.39 22.41 -12.49
CA GLY A 96 -15.00 22.11 -13.87
C GLY A 96 -16.01 22.56 -14.91
N ARG A 97 -17.31 22.56 -14.58
CA ARG A 97 -18.37 23.15 -15.43
C ARG A 97 -18.26 24.65 -15.57
N GLN A 98 -17.82 25.36 -14.52
CA GLN A 98 -17.60 26.81 -14.58
C GLN A 98 -16.37 27.20 -15.40
N GLN A 99 -15.39 26.30 -15.53
CA GLN A 99 -14.11 26.56 -16.20
C GLN A 99 -13.98 25.90 -17.58
N GLY A 100 -15.00 25.15 -18.05
CA GLY A 100 -14.97 24.46 -19.34
C GLY A 100 -14.01 23.26 -19.42
N ALA A 101 -13.47 22.81 -18.28
CA ALA A 101 -12.42 21.78 -18.18
C ALA A 101 -12.85 20.53 -17.37
N GLY A 102 -14.11 20.45 -16.93
CA GLY A 102 -14.56 19.44 -15.96
C GLY A 102 -14.48 17.98 -16.41
N GLU A 103 -14.55 17.70 -17.71
CA GLU A 103 -14.54 16.32 -18.23
C GLU A 103 -13.16 15.65 -18.08
N ASN A 104 -12.09 16.40 -18.31
CA ASN A 104 -10.71 15.91 -18.13
C ASN A 104 -10.41 15.62 -16.66
N LYS A 105 -10.95 16.42 -15.75
CA LYS A 105 -10.70 16.26 -14.31
C LYS A 105 -11.31 14.97 -13.76
N LEU A 106 -12.55 14.67 -14.16
CA LEU A 106 -13.25 13.44 -13.77
C LEU A 106 -12.49 12.18 -14.24
N ILE A 107 -11.90 12.23 -15.44
CA ILE A 107 -11.05 11.13 -15.95
C ILE A 107 -9.86 10.93 -15.02
N GLY A 108 -9.19 12.02 -14.60
CA GLY A 108 -8.13 11.97 -13.59
C GLY A 108 -8.61 11.33 -12.29
N ASP A 109 -9.76 11.74 -11.77
CA ASP A 109 -10.30 11.20 -10.52
C ASP A 109 -10.62 9.70 -10.62
N LEU A 110 -11.16 9.24 -11.75
CA LEU A 110 -11.39 7.81 -12.02
C LEU A 110 -10.07 7.01 -12.13
N LEU A 111 -9.03 7.60 -12.73
CA LEU A 111 -7.71 6.99 -12.79
C LEU A 111 -7.11 6.83 -11.39
N VAL A 112 -7.26 7.83 -10.50
CA VAL A 112 -6.81 7.70 -9.11
C VAL A 112 -7.58 6.62 -8.37
N LEU A 113 -8.92 6.56 -8.49
CA LEU A 113 -9.71 5.51 -7.85
C LEU A 113 -9.31 4.10 -8.33
N GLY A 114 -9.04 3.96 -9.64
CA GLY A 114 -8.52 2.72 -10.22
C GLY A 114 -7.14 2.37 -9.66
N GLY A 115 -6.21 3.33 -9.66
CA GLY A 115 -4.87 3.16 -9.11
C GLY A 115 -4.87 2.82 -7.63
N ALA A 116 -5.67 3.53 -6.82
CA ALA A 116 -5.88 3.26 -5.40
C ALA A 116 -6.43 1.85 -5.15
N THR A 117 -7.33 1.37 -6.01
CA THR A 117 -7.84 0.00 -5.92
C THR A 117 -6.74 -1.02 -6.16
N LEU A 118 -5.93 -0.82 -7.21
CA LEU A 118 -4.80 -1.70 -7.54
C LEU A 118 -3.71 -1.65 -6.47
N TYR A 119 -3.39 -0.47 -5.91
CA TYR A 119 -2.49 -0.34 -4.76
C TYR A 119 -3.02 -1.09 -3.54
N GLY A 120 -4.32 -1.03 -3.28
CA GLY A 120 -4.92 -1.79 -2.19
C GLY A 120 -4.75 -3.31 -2.37
N ILE A 121 -4.93 -3.81 -3.60
CA ILE A 121 -4.67 -5.21 -3.94
C ILE A 121 -3.19 -5.54 -3.77
N SER A 122 -2.28 -4.71 -4.32
CA SER A 122 -0.83 -4.92 -4.23
C SER A 122 -0.36 -4.98 -2.77
N ASN A 123 -0.79 -4.03 -1.95
CA ASN A 123 -0.43 -3.93 -0.54
C ASN A 123 -0.92 -5.14 0.29
N VAL A 124 -2.15 -5.62 0.06
CA VAL A 124 -2.68 -6.81 0.77
C VAL A 124 -1.98 -8.09 0.33
N CYS A 125 -1.71 -8.22 -0.98
CA CYS A 125 -0.90 -9.33 -1.51
C CYS A 125 0.52 -9.31 -0.95
N GLU A 126 1.15 -8.13 -0.85
CA GLU A 126 2.44 -7.93 -0.22
C GLU A 126 2.41 -8.35 1.24
N GLU A 127 1.42 -7.90 2.03
CA GLU A 127 1.26 -8.31 3.43
C GLU A 127 1.18 -9.84 3.57
N TYR A 128 0.38 -10.48 2.70
CA TYR A 128 0.28 -11.93 2.69
C TYR A 128 1.62 -12.59 2.36
N ILE A 129 2.30 -12.18 1.28
CA ILE A 129 3.55 -12.80 0.84
C ILE A 129 4.65 -12.60 1.89
N VAL A 130 4.84 -11.38 2.37
CA VAL A 130 5.93 -11.03 3.30
C VAL A 130 5.78 -11.71 4.68
N ARG A 131 4.54 -12.01 5.08
CA ARG A 131 4.27 -12.75 6.33
C ARG A 131 4.42 -14.26 6.17
N ASN A 132 4.09 -14.82 5.01
CA ASN A 132 4.10 -16.27 4.79
C ASN A 132 5.39 -16.78 4.11
N LEU A 133 6.08 -15.91 3.39
CA LEU A 133 7.25 -16.18 2.57
C LEU A 133 8.39 -15.21 2.95
N SER A 134 9.42 -15.18 2.12
CA SER A 134 10.59 -14.33 2.31
C SER A 134 10.37 -12.90 1.77
N ARG A 135 10.86 -11.89 2.49
CA ARG A 135 10.91 -10.50 2.00
C ARG A 135 11.82 -10.38 0.79
N VAL A 136 12.93 -11.12 0.79
CA VAL A 136 13.92 -11.09 -0.29
C VAL A 136 13.34 -11.74 -1.54
N GLU A 137 12.58 -12.82 -1.38
CA GLU A 137 11.80 -13.43 -2.47
C GLU A 137 10.80 -12.43 -3.06
N PHE A 138 9.98 -11.79 -2.24
CA PHE A 138 9.02 -10.79 -2.71
C PHE A 138 9.71 -9.67 -3.48
N LEU A 139 10.71 -9.01 -2.87
CA LEU A 139 11.39 -7.86 -3.45
C LEU A 139 12.14 -8.23 -4.75
N GLY A 140 12.78 -9.40 -4.78
CA GLY A 140 13.46 -9.90 -5.97
C GLY A 140 12.50 -10.22 -7.11
N MET A 141 11.36 -10.85 -6.82
CA MET A 141 10.39 -11.27 -7.83
C MET A 141 9.58 -10.08 -8.37
N ILE A 142 9.13 -9.18 -7.49
CA ILE A 142 8.41 -7.96 -7.90
C ILE A 142 9.34 -7.04 -8.68
N GLY A 143 10.60 -6.90 -8.27
CA GLY A 143 11.59 -6.10 -8.99
C GLY A 143 11.90 -6.66 -10.38
N LEU A 144 12.01 -7.98 -10.52
CA LEU A 144 12.28 -8.64 -11.80
C LEU A 144 11.12 -8.48 -12.79
N PHE A 145 9.90 -8.87 -12.40
CA PHE A 145 8.73 -8.72 -13.28
C PHE A 145 8.36 -7.25 -13.48
N GLY A 146 8.46 -6.46 -12.41
CA GLY A 146 8.31 -5.00 -12.39
C GLY A 146 9.13 -4.32 -13.48
N SER A 147 10.45 -4.55 -13.48
CA SER A 147 11.38 -3.98 -14.46
C SER A 147 11.10 -4.45 -15.88
N PHE A 148 10.74 -5.73 -16.06
CA PHE A 148 10.46 -6.29 -17.37
C PHE A 148 9.22 -5.67 -18.02
N PHE A 149 8.08 -5.66 -17.33
CA PHE A 149 6.83 -5.12 -17.88
C PHE A 149 6.85 -3.60 -17.96
N SER A 150 7.44 -2.90 -16.99
CA SER A 150 7.59 -1.43 -17.08
C SER A 150 8.45 -1.03 -18.27
N GLY A 151 9.52 -1.79 -18.58
CA GLY A 151 10.33 -1.57 -19.78
C GLY A 151 9.53 -1.75 -21.08
N ILE A 152 8.68 -2.78 -21.15
CA ILE A 152 7.78 -2.99 -22.30
C ILE A 152 6.78 -1.83 -22.43
N GLN A 153 6.13 -1.44 -21.33
CA GLN A 153 5.16 -0.36 -21.32
C GLN A 153 5.78 0.98 -21.71
N LEU A 154 6.98 1.27 -21.21
CA LEU A 154 7.78 2.44 -21.59
C LEU A 154 8.07 2.45 -23.10
N ALA A 155 8.48 1.32 -23.66
CA ALA A 155 8.78 1.19 -25.09
C ALA A 155 7.52 1.38 -25.97
N ILE A 156 6.36 0.89 -25.54
CA ILE A 156 5.13 0.93 -26.34
C ILE A 156 4.44 2.30 -26.21
N MET A 157 4.17 2.76 -24.99
CA MET A 157 3.30 3.93 -24.75
C MET A 157 4.07 5.25 -24.72
N GLU A 158 5.24 5.29 -24.07
CA GLU A 158 5.87 6.55 -23.65
C GLU A 158 7.16 6.88 -24.41
N HIS A 159 7.62 6.01 -25.32
CA HIS A 159 8.88 6.20 -26.06
C HIS A 159 8.95 7.55 -26.80
N LYS A 160 7.83 8.05 -27.32
CA LYS A 160 7.78 9.33 -28.04
C LYS A 160 7.89 10.52 -27.11
N GLU A 161 7.33 10.44 -25.92
CA GLU A 161 7.40 11.51 -24.92
C GLU A 161 8.80 11.57 -24.31
N LEU A 162 9.43 10.40 -24.05
CA LEU A 162 10.83 10.34 -23.61
C LEU A 162 11.81 11.02 -24.59
N LEU A 163 11.59 10.87 -25.89
CA LEU A 163 12.46 11.48 -26.92
C LEU A 163 12.33 13.01 -26.98
N LYS A 164 11.24 13.57 -26.46
CA LYS A 164 11.01 15.03 -26.42
C LYS A 164 11.61 15.68 -25.17
N VAL A 165 12.05 14.90 -24.18
CA VAL A 165 12.59 15.45 -22.93
C VAL A 165 13.91 16.18 -23.22
N PRO A 166 14.01 17.49 -22.90
CA PRO A 166 15.27 18.20 -22.97
C PRO A 166 16.16 17.72 -21.83
N TRP A 167 17.08 16.80 -22.11
CA TRP A 167 17.97 16.23 -21.10
C TRP A 167 18.96 17.31 -20.61
N ASP A 168 18.72 17.82 -19.40
CA ASP A 168 19.63 18.67 -18.66
C ASP A 168 20.07 18.00 -17.35
N TRP A 169 21.21 18.41 -16.80
CA TRP A 169 21.76 17.84 -15.56
C TRP A 169 20.82 18.05 -14.37
N GLN A 170 20.07 19.17 -14.33
CA GLN A 170 19.08 19.45 -13.29
C GLN A 170 17.92 18.44 -13.33
N ILE A 171 17.41 18.17 -14.53
CA ILE A 171 16.34 17.19 -14.75
C ILE A 171 16.85 15.79 -14.41
N GLY A 172 18.07 15.45 -14.85
CA GLY A 172 18.73 14.18 -14.49
C GLY A 172 18.84 14.00 -12.98
N LEU A 173 19.23 15.05 -12.25
CA LEU A 173 19.34 15.02 -10.78
C LEU A 173 17.97 14.82 -10.11
N LEU A 174 16.91 15.45 -10.61
CA LEU A 174 15.55 15.23 -10.13
C LEU A 174 15.09 13.78 -10.34
N TYR A 175 15.37 13.19 -11.51
CA TYR A 175 15.06 11.77 -11.76
C TYR A 175 15.84 10.82 -10.85
N VAL A 176 17.13 11.08 -10.63
CA VAL A 176 17.96 10.28 -9.71
C VAL A 176 17.44 10.39 -8.28
N GLY A 177 17.13 11.61 -7.82
CA GLY A 177 16.56 11.84 -6.50
C GLY A 177 15.22 11.13 -6.31
N PHE A 178 14.30 11.28 -7.27
CA PHE A 178 13.03 10.57 -7.27
C PHE A 178 13.22 9.04 -7.24
N SER A 179 14.12 8.51 -8.08
CA SER A 179 14.41 7.07 -8.14
C SER A 179 15.02 6.55 -6.83
N ALA A 180 15.91 7.31 -6.19
CA ALA A 180 16.49 6.94 -4.91
C ALA A 180 15.43 6.93 -3.79
N CYS A 181 14.54 7.93 -3.75
CA CYS A 181 13.42 7.98 -2.81
C CYS A 181 12.46 6.79 -3.01
N MET A 182 12.09 6.51 -4.27
CA MET A 182 11.21 5.38 -4.60
C MET A 182 11.86 4.04 -4.26
N PHE A 183 13.15 3.86 -4.56
CA PHE A 183 13.89 2.67 -4.16
C PHE A 183 13.89 2.48 -2.64
N GLY A 184 14.09 3.57 -1.88
CA GLY A 184 13.98 3.56 -0.43
C GLY A 184 12.58 3.12 0.02
N LEU A 185 11.53 3.76 -0.50
CA LEU A 185 10.14 3.44 -0.17
C LEU A 185 9.82 1.97 -0.40
N TYR A 186 10.08 1.44 -1.60
CA TYR A 186 9.81 0.03 -1.95
C TYR A 186 10.69 -0.96 -1.19
N SER A 187 11.89 -0.56 -0.75
CA SER A 187 12.76 -1.42 0.07
C SER A 187 12.29 -1.48 1.53
N PHE A 188 11.79 -0.36 2.07
CA PHE A 188 11.30 -0.29 3.45
C PHE A 188 9.86 -0.77 3.60
N MET A 189 9.01 -0.64 2.58
CA MET A 189 7.60 -1.04 2.60
C MET A 189 7.40 -2.49 3.09
N PRO A 190 8.11 -3.51 2.56
CA PRO A 190 7.98 -4.88 3.05
C PRO A 190 8.40 -5.03 4.51
N VAL A 191 9.38 -4.24 4.97
CA VAL A 191 9.86 -4.27 6.35
C VAL A 191 8.79 -3.75 7.30
N VAL A 192 8.19 -2.62 6.97
CA VAL A 192 7.15 -1.98 7.79
C VAL A 192 5.87 -2.82 7.78
N ILE A 193 5.42 -3.30 6.62
CA ILE A 193 4.25 -4.18 6.51
C ILE A 193 4.44 -5.46 7.33
N LYS A 194 5.64 -6.06 7.32
CA LYS A 194 5.93 -7.26 8.14
C LYS A 194 5.78 -6.99 9.63
N LYS A 195 6.16 -5.80 10.09
CA LYS A 195 6.10 -5.39 11.51
C LYS A 195 4.72 -4.88 11.91
N THR A 196 3.92 -4.40 10.95
CA THR A 196 2.63 -3.76 11.18
C THR A 196 1.54 -4.46 10.37
N SER A 197 0.99 -3.83 9.32
CA SER A 197 0.04 -4.39 8.34
C SER A 197 -0.09 -3.44 7.15
N ALA A 198 -0.65 -3.90 6.02
CA ALA A 198 -0.99 -3.04 4.89
C ALA A 198 -1.94 -1.90 5.31
N THR A 199 -2.90 -2.19 6.19
CA THR A 199 -3.84 -1.17 6.70
C THR A 199 -3.11 -0.07 7.48
N ALA A 200 -2.19 -0.46 8.38
CA ALA A 200 -1.44 0.49 9.20
C ALA A 200 -0.50 1.38 8.36
N VAL A 201 0.12 0.82 7.32
CA VAL A 201 0.99 1.59 6.43
C VAL A 201 0.19 2.59 5.60
N ASN A 202 -0.94 2.19 5.02
CA ASN A 202 -1.79 3.12 4.27
C ASN A 202 -2.36 4.24 5.17
N LEU A 203 -2.68 3.94 6.44
CA LEU A 203 -3.04 4.97 7.41
C LEU A 203 -1.86 5.91 7.74
N SER A 204 -0.63 5.40 7.72
CA SER A 204 0.58 6.22 7.94
C SER A 204 0.86 7.12 6.74
N LEU A 205 0.63 6.63 5.51
CA LEU A 205 0.78 7.41 4.28
C LEU A 205 -0.17 8.61 4.23
N LEU A 206 -1.39 8.50 4.79
CA LEU A 206 -2.29 9.65 4.96
C LEU A 206 -1.65 10.81 5.74
N THR A 207 -0.80 10.50 6.72
CA THR A 207 -0.07 11.53 7.47
C THR A 207 0.95 12.24 6.57
N ALA A 208 1.54 11.54 5.61
CA ALA A 208 2.40 12.15 4.61
C ALA A 208 1.62 13.06 3.65
N ASP A 209 0.39 12.68 3.28
CA ASP A 209 -0.51 13.53 2.47
C ASP A 209 -0.86 14.83 3.21
N LEU A 210 -1.13 14.75 4.52
CA LEU A 210 -1.31 15.92 5.38
C LEU A 210 -0.10 16.87 5.33
N TYR A 211 1.12 16.32 5.48
CA TYR A 211 2.34 17.14 5.37
C TYR A 211 2.50 17.75 3.99
N SER A 212 2.19 17.00 2.92
CA SER A 212 2.23 17.50 1.56
C SER A 212 1.23 18.64 1.33
N LEU A 213 0.02 18.54 1.91
CA LEU A 213 -0.98 19.61 1.88
C LEU A 213 -0.46 20.88 2.58
N PHE A 214 0.16 20.74 3.77
CA PHE A 214 0.74 21.88 4.49
C PHE A 214 1.89 22.52 3.70
N CYS A 215 2.79 21.73 3.12
CA CYS A 215 3.83 22.22 2.22
C CYS A 215 3.21 22.93 1.00
N GLY A 216 2.15 22.37 0.40
CA GLY A 216 1.40 22.99 -0.68
C GLY A 216 0.83 24.36 -0.31
N LEU A 217 0.28 24.50 0.90
CA LEU A 217 -0.31 25.74 1.39
C LEU A 217 0.75 26.80 1.78
N PHE A 218 1.78 26.41 2.54
CA PHE A 218 2.74 27.35 3.13
C PHE A 218 3.97 27.60 2.26
N LEU A 219 4.47 26.58 1.55
CA LEU A 219 5.68 26.70 0.72
C LEU A 219 5.34 27.09 -0.72
N PHE A 220 4.31 26.46 -1.30
CA PHE A 220 3.92 26.67 -2.70
C PHE A 220 2.72 27.61 -2.88
N HIS A 221 2.13 28.10 -1.78
CA HIS A 221 1.00 29.04 -1.78
C HIS A 221 -0.21 28.60 -2.64
N TYR A 222 -0.51 27.31 -2.65
CA TYR A 222 -1.67 26.78 -3.39
C TYR A 222 -3.00 27.27 -2.80
N LYS A 223 -3.91 27.65 -3.70
CA LYS A 223 -5.27 28.10 -3.36
C LYS A 223 -6.23 26.91 -3.42
N PHE A 224 -6.68 26.44 -2.26
CA PHE A 224 -7.66 25.36 -2.15
C PHE A 224 -9.09 25.93 -2.11
N SER A 225 -10.01 25.31 -2.84
CA SER A 225 -11.45 25.61 -2.67
C SER A 225 -11.95 25.04 -1.35
N GLY A 226 -12.87 25.75 -0.68
CA GLY A 226 -13.47 25.30 0.58
C GLY A 226 -14.17 23.94 0.47
N LEU A 227 -14.64 23.56 -0.72
CA LEU A 227 -15.25 22.25 -0.98
C LEU A 227 -14.24 21.10 -0.87
N TYR A 228 -12.98 21.29 -1.31
CA TYR A 228 -11.94 20.27 -1.13
C TYR A 228 -11.56 20.12 0.33
N LEU A 229 -11.47 21.23 1.08
CA LEU A 229 -11.19 21.19 2.52
C LEU A 229 -12.32 20.47 3.27
N LEU A 230 -13.57 20.76 2.96
CA LEU A 230 -14.72 20.07 3.57
C LEU A 230 -14.69 18.56 3.27
N SER A 231 -14.40 18.20 2.02
CA SER A 231 -14.28 16.79 1.61
C SER A 231 -13.13 16.10 2.35
N PHE A 232 -12.00 16.78 2.48
CA PHE A 232 -10.85 16.30 3.24
C PHE A 232 -11.18 16.03 4.71
N PHE A 233 -11.77 17.00 5.41
CA PHE A 233 -12.17 16.81 6.80
C PHE A 233 -13.18 15.68 6.95
N THR A 234 -14.10 15.51 6.00
CA THR A 234 -15.07 14.41 6.00
C THR A 234 -14.37 13.05 5.87
N ILE A 235 -13.43 12.93 4.92
CA ILE A 235 -12.61 11.72 4.75
C ILE A 235 -11.79 11.45 6.02
N LEU A 236 -11.14 12.46 6.59
CA LEU A 236 -10.32 12.36 7.79
C LEU A 236 -11.16 11.90 9.00
N VAL A 237 -12.37 12.42 9.17
CA VAL A 237 -13.32 11.95 10.20
C VAL A 237 -13.70 10.50 9.96
N GLY A 238 -14.00 10.10 8.72
CA GLY A 238 -14.28 8.70 8.39
C GLY A 238 -13.12 7.76 8.74
N LEU A 239 -11.89 8.20 8.49
CA LEU A 239 -10.66 7.46 8.79
C LEU A 239 -10.38 7.40 10.30
N VAL A 240 -10.63 8.47 11.05
CA VAL A 240 -10.53 8.48 12.53
C VAL A 240 -11.59 7.58 13.15
N LEU A 241 -12.83 7.62 12.65
CA LEU A 241 -13.88 6.70 13.10
C LEU A 241 -13.47 5.25 12.85
N TYR A 242 -12.94 4.96 11.66
CA TYR A 242 -12.44 3.64 11.34
C TYR A 242 -11.27 3.19 12.26
N SER A 243 -10.29 4.06 12.51
CA SER A 243 -9.10 3.73 13.31
C SER A 243 -9.33 3.76 14.82
N SER A 244 -10.39 4.41 15.29
CA SER A 244 -10.75 4.51 16.72
C SER A 244 -10.99 3.16 17.40
N THR A 245 -11.23 2.12 16.61
CA THR A 245 -11.54 0.78 17.08
C THR A 245 -10.48 -0.19 16.60
N SER A 246 -9.87 -0.96 17.51
CA SER A 246 -8.90 -1.98 17.13
C SER A 246 -9.58 -3.14 16.39
N THR A 247 -9.09 -3.47 15.21
CA THR A 247 -9.49 -4.64 14.43
C THR A 247 -8.74 -5.87 14.93
N TYR A 248 -9.46 -6.95 15.22
CA TYR A 248 -8.82 -8.20 15.59
C TYR A 248 -8.52 -9.01 14.34
N VAL A 249 -7.23 -9.20 14.02
CA VAL A 249 -6.81 -10.20 13.04
C VAL A 249 -7.00 -11.55 13.69
N ALA A 250 -8.03 -12.30 13.28
CA ALA A 250 -8.17 -13.68 13.70
C ALA A 250 -7.02 -14.48 13.10
N GLN A 251 -5.96 -14.70 13.86
CA GLN A 251 -4.94 -15.70 13.52
C GLN A 251 -5.57 -17.08 13.70
N ASP A 252 -6.44 -17.52 12.78
CA ASP A 252 -7.01 -18.86 12.81
C ASP A 252 -6.02 -19.85 12.17
N PRO A 253 -5.45 -20.80 12.94
CA PRO A 253 -4.47 -21.78 12.44
C PRO A 253 -5.02 -22.71 11.34
N ARG A 254 -6.34 -22.75 11.15
CA ARG A 254 -6.99 -23.66 10.19
C ARG A 254 -6.83 -23.21 8.74
N VAL A 255 -6.76 -21.90 8.49
CA VAL A 255 -6.59 -21.36 7.12
C VAL A 255 -5.17 -21.62 6.59
N TYR A 256 -4.18 -21.65 7.48
CA TYR A 256 -2.79 -22.03 7.14
C TYR A 256 -2.66 -23.49 6.68
N LYS A 257 -3.51 -24.40 7.19
CA LYS A 257 -3.50 -25.80 6.76
C LYS A 257 -4.07 -26.01 5.36
N GLN A 258 -4.95 -25.13 4.88
CA GLN A 258 -5.65 -25.35 3.61
C GLN A 258 -4.80 -25.05 2.36
N PHE A 259 -3.69 -24.32 2.51
CA PHE A 259 -2.75 -24.03 1.41
C PHE A 259 -1.41 -24.78 1.52
N ARG A 260 -1.23 -25.62 2.56
CA ARG A 260 -0.11 -26.56 2.63
C ARG A 260 -0.48 -27.79 1.79
N ASN A 261 0.31 -28.07 0.77
CA ASN A 261 0.16 -29.22 -0.12
C ASN A 261 -0.11 -30.52 0.69
N PRO A 262 -1.12 -31.35 0.37
CA PRO A 262 -1.43 -32.56 1.16
C PRO A 262 -0.35 -33.65 1.14
N SER A 263 0.66 -33.52 0.29
CA SER A 263 1.62 -34.59 0.01
C SER A 263 2.90 -34.49 0.85
N GLY A 264 2.75 -34.49 2.17
CA GLY A 264 3.85 -34.69 3.12
C GLY A 264 3.36 -35.54 4.29
N PRO A 265 4.15 -36.51 4.79
CA PRO A 265 3.67 -37.51 5.75
C PRO A 265 3.19 -36.85 7.04
N VAL A 266 1.99 -37.22 7.46
CA VAL A 266 1.38 -36.83 8.73
C VAL A 266 2.21 -37.47 9.83
N VAL A 267 2.98 -36.66 10.56
CA VAL A 267 3.59 -37.08 11.82
C VAL A 267 2.57 -36.79 12.91
N ASP A 268 1.95 -37.85 13.44
CA ASP A 268 1.10 -37.78 14.62
C ASP A 268 1.95 -37.40 15.83
N LEU A 269 1.73 -36.20 16.37
CA LEU A 269 2.22 -35.80 17.68
C LEU A 269 1.11 -36.02 18.72
N PRO A 270 1.41 -36.61 19.89
CA PRO A 270 0.38 -36.92 20.89
C PRO A 270 -0.24 -35.66 21.48
N ALA A 271 -1.53 -35.75 21.80
CA ALA A 271 -2.31 -34.70 22.43
C ALA A 271 -1.85 -34.43 23.87
N THR A 272 -1.20 -33.29 24.09
CA THR A 272 -1.01 -32.73 25.44
C THR A 272 -1.36 -31.24 25.45
N GLY A 273 -2.37 -30.91 26.26
CA GLY A 273 -2.60 -29.59 26.87
C GLY A 273 -3.03 -28.45 25.95
N GLN A 274 -4.25 -27.97 26.11
CA GLN A 274 -4.65 -26.63 25.67
C GLN A 274 -3.69 -25.59 26.28
N LEU A 275 -2.76 -25.04 25.49
CA LEU A 275 -2.19 -23.73 25.77
C LEU A 275 -3.05 -22.70 25.04
N GLU A 276 -3.73 -21.84 25.80
CA GLU A 276 -4.27 -20.60 25.28
C GLU A 276 -3.14 -19.82 24.56
N PRO A 277 -3.41 -19.22 23.38
CA PRO A 277 -2.43 -18.35 22.76
C PRO A 277 -2.31 -17.07 23.60
N SER A 278 -1.19 -16.95 24.32
CA SER A 278 -0.77 -15.70 24.96
C SER A 278 -0.65 -14.61 23.87
N VAL A 279 -1.57 -13.65 23.91
CA VAL A 279 -1.54 -12.47 23.06
C VAL A 279 -0.46 -11.55 23.61
N THR A 280 0.72 -11.54 22.97
CA THR A 280 1.74 -10.54 23.27
C THR A 280 1.29 -9.19 22.70
N TYR A 281 0.79 -8.32 23.55
CA TYR A 281 0.61 -6.90 23.25
C TYR A 281 1.99 -6.24 23.27
N THR A 282 2.50 -5.81 22.11
CA THR A 282 3.62 -4.88 22.08
C THR A 282 3.08 -3.48 22.37
N SER A 283 2.86 -3.16 23.64
CA SER A 283 2.78 -1.76 24.07
C SER A 283 4.20 -1.19 24.06
N LEU A 284 4.41 -0.04 23.43
CA LEU A 284 5.62 0.76 23.64
C LEU A 284 5.74 1.07 25.14
N GLY A 285 6.68 0.40 25.81
CA GLY A 285 7.03 0.61 27.21
C GLY A 285 8.55 0.53 27.34
N GLN A 286 9.12 1.61 27.92
CA GLN A 286 10.51 1.84 28.27
C GLN A 286 11.37 0.57 28.42
N GLU A 287 12.40 0.45 27.57
CA GLU A 287 13.55 -0.41 27.84
C GLU A 287 14.18 0.05 29.16
N THR A 288 14.09 -0.79 30.19
CA THR A 288 14.91 -0.66 31.39
C THR A 288 15.96 -1.75 31.27
N GLU A 289 17.23 -1.35 31.24
CA GLU A 289 18.40 -2.23 31.27
C GLU A 289 18.30 -3.24 32.42
N GLU A 290 18.36 -4.54 32.10
CA GLU A 290 18.73 -5.57 33.07
C GLU A 290 20.14 -6.08 32.74
N GLU A 291 21.09 -5.66 33.58
CA GLU A 291 22.46 -6.18 33.68
C GLU A 291 22.48 -7.69 34.00
N PRO A 292 23.37 -8.49 33.40
CA PRO A 292 23.51 -9.89 33.78
C PRO A 292 24.37 -10.04 35.04
N HIS A 293 23.75 -10.52 36.12
CA HIS A 293 24.45 -11.00 37.31
C HIS A 293 25.33 -12.22 36.99
N VAL A 294 26.65 -12.03 37.08
CA VAL A 294 27.66 -13.09 37.06
C VAL A 294 27.62 -13.87 38.37
N ARG A 295 27.30 -15.17 38.33
CA ARG A 295 27.59 -16.10 39.43
C ARG A 295 29.02 -16.60 39.29
N VAL A 296 29.85 -16.25 40.25
CA VAL A 296 31.20 -16.81 40.43
C VAL A 296 31.09 -18.08 41.29
N ALA A 297 31.76 -19.14 40.86
CA ALA A 297 32.32 -20.17 41.73
C ALA A 297 33.85 -20.03 41.66
#